data_AF-A0AAV4VRM0-F1
#
_entry.id   AF-A0AAV4VRM0-F1
#
_cell.length_a   1.000
_cell.length_b   1.000
_cell.length_c   1.000
_cell.angle_alpha   90.00
_cell.angle_beta   90.00
_cell.angle_gamma   90.00
#
_symmetry.space_group_name_H-M   'P 1'
#
loop_
_entity.id
_entity.type
_entity.pdbx_description
1 polymer ?
#
loop_
_entity_poly.entity_id
_entity_poly.type
_entity_poly.pdbx_seq_one_letter_code
_entity_poly.pdbx_strand_id
1 'polypeptide(L)'
;MCKPKDDLRKDCRLMEFNNLVNRYLKIDPEARRRQLYIRTYAVVPLNEECGLIEWVPNLHGLRLILSKLYKLKGLFVTGREIKAMMPAKTATYEEKLNIFINKFLPRFPPIFMNGLK
;
A
#
# COMPACT_ATOMS: atom_id res chain seq x y z
N MET A 1 3.17 -2.07 -18.47
CA MET A 1 4.44 -2.46 -17.82
C MET A 1 4.65 -3.95 -18.03
N CYS A 2 5.80 -4.37 -18.57
CA CYS A 2 6.18 -5.78 -18.58
C CYS A 2 6.84 -6.12 -17.23
N LYS A 3 6.29 -7.09 -16.50
CA LYS A 3 6.87 -7.53 -15.23
C LYS A 3 7.66 -8.82 -15.47
N PRO A 4 9.00 -8.76 -15.43
CA PRO A 4 9.84 -9.94 -15.64
C PRO A 4 9.94 -10.76 -14.34
N LYS A 5 10.14 -12.07 -14.51
CA LYS A 5 10.40 -13.06 -13.44
C LYS A 5 9.30 -13.10 -12.37
N ASP A 6 8.04 -12.99 -12.79
CA ASP A 6 6.90 -13.08 -11.88
C ASP A 6 5.69 -13.71 -12.55
N ASP A 7 5.01 -14.59 -11.81
CA ASP A 7 3.81 -15.30 -12.25
C ASP A 7 2.56 -14.49 -11.89
N LEU A 8 1.96 -13.87 -12.90
CA LEU A 8 0.84 -12.96 -12.73
C LEU A 8 -0.54 -13.65 -12.71
N ARG A 9 -0.60 -14.98 -12.72
CA ARG A 9 -1.89 -15.69 -12.74
C ARG A 9 -2.74 -15.38 -11.51
N LYS A 10 -2.11 -15.23 -10.33
CA LYS A 10 -2.80 -14.86 -9.09
C LYS A 10 -3.34 -13.43 -9.14
N ASP A 11 -2.55 -12.48 -9.64
CA ASP A 11 -2.97 -11.09 -9.81
C ASP A 11 -4.13 -10.97 -10.80
N CYS A 12 -4.07 -11.72 -11.91
CA CYS A 12 -5.15 -11.78 -12.90
C CYS A 12 -6.47 -12.24 -12.26
N ARG A 13 -6.45 -13.36 -11.52
CA ARG A 13 -7.63 -13.85 -10.80
C ARG A 13 -8.15 -12.87 -9.76
N LEU A 14 -7.25 -12.17 -9.07
CA LEU A 14 -7.65 -11.13 -8.12
C LEU A 14 -8.38 -9.96 -8.80
N MET A 15 -7.94 -9.55 -10.00
CA MET A 15 -8.64 -8.51 -10.76
C MET A 15 -10.00 -8.97 -11.29
N GLU A 16 -10.13 -10.22 -11.74
CA GLU A 16 -11.42 -10.83 -12.08
C GLU A 16 -12.38 -10.83 -10.88
N PHE A 17 -11.89 -11.22 -9.70
CA PHE A 17 -12.65 -11.19 -8.47
C PHE A 17 -13.08 -9.77 -8.09
N ASN A 18 -12.18 -8.79 -8.15
CA ASN A 18 -12.51 -7.38 -7.88
C ASN A 18 -13.55 -6.85 -8.88
N ASN A 19 -13.52 -7.28 -10.14
CA ASN A 19 -14.56 -6.94 -11.11
C ASN A 19 -15.92 -7.55 -10.75
N LEU A 20 -15.95 -8.75 -10.17
CA LEU A 20 -17.19 -9.33 -9.61
C LEU A 20 -17.67 -8.54 -8.39
N VAL A 21 -16.79 -8.18 -7.46
CA VAL A 21 -17.13 -7.33 -6.30
C VAL A 21 -17.71 -5.99 -6.75
N ASN A 22 -17.08 -5.34 -7.73
CA ASN A 22 -17.56 -4.08 -8.29
C ASN A 22 -18.95 -4.20 -8.92
N ARG A 23 -19.30 -5.35 -9.51
CA ARG A 23 -20.67 -5.60 -10.00
C ARG A 23 -21.68 -5.61 -8.84
N TYR A 24 -21.37 -6.27 -7.73
CA TYR A 24 -22.23 -6.28 -6.55
C TYR A 24 -22.33 -4.90 -5.88
N LEU A 25 -21.20 -4.18 -5.73
CA LEU A 25 -21.20 -2.80 -5.22
C LEU A 25 -22.04 -1.86 -6.08
N LYS A 26 -22.08 -2.09 -7.39
CA LYS A 26 -22.91 -1.31 -8.31
C LYS A 26 -24.40 -1.63 -8.17
N ILE A 27 -24.77 -2.87 -7.84
CA ILE A 27 -26.18 -3.29 -7.70
C ILE A 27 -26.76 -2.76 -6.38
N ASP A 28 -26.00 -2.88 -5.29
CA ASP A 28 -26.41 -2.46 -3.95
C ASP A 28 -26.69 -0.95 -3.87
N PRO A 29 -27.91 -0.52 -3.48
CA PRO A 29 -28.26 0.90 -3.40
C PRO A 29 -27.37 1.71 -2.46
N GLU A 30 -27.01 1.18 -1.29
CA GLU A 30 -26.23 1.90 -0.28
C GLU A 30 -24.76 2.06 -0.66
N ALA A 31 -24.16 1.06 -1.32
CA ALA A 31 -22.82 1.14 -1.88
C ALA A 31 -22.77 2.12 -3.06
N ARG A 32 -23.74 2.05 -3.97
CA ARG A 32 -23.86 2.98 -5.11
C ARG A 32 -24.09 4.42 -4.66
N ARG A 33 -24.93 4.65 -3.64
CA ARG A 33 -25.16 5.97 -3.05
C ARG A 33 -23.86 6.57 -2.50
N ARG A 34 -22.98 5.74 -1.94
CA ARG A 34 -21.64 6.12 -1.44
C ARG A 34 -20.54 6.10 -2.51
N GLN A 35 -20.87 5.78 -3.77
CA GLN A 35 -19.92 5.65 -4.87
C GLN A 35 -18.76 4.69 -4.56
N LEU A 36 -19.05 3.59 -3.85
CA LEU A 36 -18.03 2.59 -3.52
C LEU A 36 -17.63 1.81 -4.76
N TYR A 37 -16.34 1.77 -5.03
CA TYR A 37 -15.76 1.04 -6.14
C TYR A 37 -14.29 0.74 -5.84
N ILE A 38 -13.85 -0.46 -6.20
CA ILE A 38 -12.44 -0.86 -6.15
C ILE A 38 -11.83 -0.53 -7.51
N ARG A 39 -10.84 0.38 -7.55
CA ARG A 39 -10.10 0.67 -8.78
C ARG A 39 -9.29 -0.57 -9.21
N THR A 40 -9.66 -1.15 -10.34
CA THR A 40 -8.96 -2.29 -10.94
C THR A 40 -7.99 -1.83 -12.04
N TYR A 41 -7.12 -2.75 -12.47
CA TYR A 41 -6.20 -2.57 -13.59
C TYR A 41 -6.08 -3.91 -14.33
N ALA A 42 -5.73 -3.88 -15.62
CA ALA A 42 -5.60 -5.09 -16.41
C ALA A 42 -4.28 -5.83 -16.10
N VAL A 43 -4.37 -7.16 -16.04
CA VAL A 43 -3.23 -8.07 -15.88
C VAL A 43 -3.36 -9.18 -16.91
N VAL A 44 -2.32 -9.36 -17.73
CA VAL A 44 -2.28 -10.39 -18.78
C VAL A 44 -1.06 -11.28 -18.52
N PRO A 45 -1.23 -12.49 -17.93
CA PRO A 45 -0.14 -13.45 -17.81
C PRO A 45 0.25 -13.92 -19.21
N LEU A 46 1.54 -13.91 -19.52
CA LEU A 46 2.06 -14.41 -20.80
C LEU A 46 2.59 -15.83 -20.67
N ASN A 47 3.30 -16.10 -19.57
CA ASN A 47 3.75 -17.42 -19.15
C ASN A 47 3.95 -17.45 -17.63
N GLU A 48 4.58 -18.48 -17.08
CA GLU A 48 4.82 -18.62 -15.63
C GLU A 48 5.94 -17.72 -15.09
N GLU A 49 6.65 -16.99 -15.96
CA GLU A 49 7.77 -16.13 -15.59
C GLU A 49 7.56 -14.66 -15.96
N CYS A 50 6.53 -14.32 -16.73
CA CYS A 50 6.26 -12.94 -17.08
C CYS A 50 4.82 -12.67 -17.47
N GLY A 51 4.48 -11.38 -17.42
CA GLY A 51 3.25 -10.88 -18.00
C GLY A 51 3.20 -9.37 -18.07
N LEU A 52 2.05 -8.88 -18.51
CA LEU A 52 1.78 -7.46 -18.67
C LEU A 52 0.87 -6.98 -17.53
N ILE A 53 1.21 -5.82 -16.98
CA ILE A 53 0.40 -5.10 -16.01
C ILE A 53 0.11 -3.72 -16.59
N GLU A 54 -1.16 -3.31 -16.57
CA GLU A 54 -1.57 -1.96 -16.91
C GLU A 54 -0.91 -0.94 -15.98
N TRP A 55 -0.29 0.08 -16.57
CA TRP A 55 0.18 1.22 -15.79
C TRP A 55 -0.95 2.21 -15.63
N VAL A 56 -1.36 2.45 -14.39
CA VAL A 56 -2.43 3.42 -14.08
C VAL A 56 -1.80 4.79 -13.85
N PRO A 57 -2.12 5.81 -14.67
CA PRO A 57 -1.55 7.15 -14.52
C PRO A 57 -2.10 7.86 -13.27
N ASN A 58 -1.41 8.95 -12.89
CA ASN A 58 -1.78 9.82 -11.76
C ASN A 58 -1.76 9.12 -10.39
N LEU A 59 -0.90 8.12 -10.23
CA LEU A 59 -0.66 7.44 -8.95
C LEU A 59 0.77 7.66 -8.49
N HIS A 60 0.95 7.74 -7.17
CA HIS A 60 2.26 7.82 -6.52
C HIS A 60 2.32 6.79 -5.40
N GLY A 61 3.49 6.17 -5.20
CA GLY A 61 3.70 5.27 -4.08
C GLY A 61 3.59 6.03 -2.75
N LEU A 62 2.79 5.51 -1.81
CA LEU A 62 2.57 6.13 -0.51
C LEU A 62 3.88 6.44 0.22
N ARG A 63 4.87 5.54 0.14
CA ARG A 63 6.21 5.76 0.73
C ARG A 63 6.88 7.03 0.19
N LEU A 64 6.77 7.32 -1.10
CA LEU A 64 7.37 8.51 -1.71
C LEU A 64 6.69 9.78 -1.20
N ILE A 65 5.35 9.76 -1.14
CA ILE A 65 4.56 10.86 -0.57
C ILE A 65 4.96 11.11 0.89
N LEU A 66 4.93 10.07 1.73
CA LEU A 66 5.29 10.20 3.15
C LEU A 66 6.74 10.66 3.34
N SER A 67 7.68 10.12 2.57
CA SER A 67 9.09 10.55 2.65
C SER A 67 9.25 12.04 2.35
N LYS A 68 8.52 12.56 1.35
CA LYS A 68 8.50 14.00 1.05
C LYS A 68 7.90 14.81 2.21
N LEU A 69 6.75 14.39 2.74
CA LEU A 69 6.06 15.09 3.83
C LEU A 69 6.88 15.09 5.13
N TYR A 70 7.49 13.96 5.51
CA TYR A 70 8.38 13.89 6.68
C TYR A 70 9.63 14.76 6.49
N LYS A 71 10.19 14.82 5.27
CA LYS A 71 11.33 15.71 4.96
C LYS A 71 10.97 17.18 5.14
N LEU A 72 9.78 17.61 4.68
CA LEU A 72 9.31 19.00 4.87
C LEU A 72 9.15 19.37 6.35
N LYS A 73 8.87 18.41 7.22
CA LYS A 73 8.76 18.62 8.68
C LYS A 73 10.09 18.45 9.43
N GLY A 74 11.21 18.20 8.74
CA GLY A 74 12.49 17.88 9.40
C GLY A 74 12.50 16.53 10.12
N LEU A 75 11.53 15.65 9.81
CA LEU A 75 11.33 14.36 10.46
C LEU A 75 11.71 13.18 9.57
N PHE A 76 12.42 13.41 8.46
CA PHE A 76 12.86 12.34 7.58
C PHE A 76 13.77 11.35 8.31
N VAL A 77 13.59 10.06 8.01
CA VAL A 77 14.38 8.96 8.56
C VAL A 77 14.73 7.99 7.43
N THR A 78 15.99 7.58 7.36
CA THR A 78 16.48 6.60 6.40
C THR A 78 16.00 5.18 6.77
N GLY A 79 16.00 4.27 5.78
CA GLY A 79 15.68 2.87 6.04
C GLY A 79 16.65 2.19 7.03
N ARG A 80 17.91 2.65 7.11
CA ARG A 80 18.90 2.15 8.07
C ARG A 80 18.56 2.52 9.50
N GLU A 81 18.20 3.78 9.73
CA GLU A 81 17.76 4.26 11.04
C GLU A 81 16.46 3.58 11.48
N ILE A 82 15.49 3.41 10.57
CA ILE A 82 14.26 2.64 10.88
C ILE A 82 14.63 1.22 11.31
N LYS A 83 15.50 0.53 10.56
CA LYS A 83 15.94 -0.83 10.88
C LYS A 83 16.66 -0.90 12.23
N ALA A 84 17.45 0.11 12.59
CA ALA A 84 18.12 0.18 13.89
C ALA A 84 17.15 0.37 15.07
N MET A 85 15.99 0.99 14.84
CA MET A 85 14.93 1.13 15.86
C MET A 85 14.02 -0.11 15.96
N MET A 86 14.05 -1.01 14.98
CA MET A 86 13.19 -2.19 14.98
C MET A 86 13.61 -3.17 16.08
N PRO A 87 12.66 -3.72 16.85
CA PRO A 87 12.95 -4.79 17.80
C PRO A 87 13.51 -6.03 17.09
N ALA A 88 14.27 -6.84 17.83
CA ALA A 88 14.67 -8.17 17.36
C ALA A 88 13.43 -9.01 17.03
N LYS A 89 13.54 -9.91 16.05
CA LYS A 89 12.41 -10.78 15.67
C LYS A 89 11.94 -11.65 16.84
N THR A 90 12.88 -12.06 17.68
CA THR A 90 12.70 -12.87 18.90
C THR A 90 12.18 -12.07 20.10
N ALA A 91 12.11 -10.74 20.03
CA ALA A 91 11.60 -9.91 21.12
C ALA A 91 10.15 -10.26 21.47
N THR A 92 9.79 -10.08 22.75
CA THR A 92 8.44 -10.37 23.23
C THR A 92 7.42 -9.38 22.66
N TYR A 93 6.14 -9.69 22.82
CA TYR A 93 5.07 -8.78 22.41
C TYR A 93 5.16 -7.46 23.19
N GLU A 94 5.41 -7.52 24.49
CA GLU A 94 5.49 -6.35 25.38
C GLU A 94 6.65 -5.43 25.00
N GLU A 95 7.81 -6.00 24.66
CA GLU A 95 8.96 -5.23 24.17
C GLU A 95 8.65 -4.54 22.84
N LYS A 96 8.03 -5.25 21.89
CA LYS A 96 7.62 -4.70 20.60
C LYS A 96 6.60 -3.58 20.77
N LEU A 97 5.62 -3.77 21.65
CA LEU A 97 4.60 -2.79 21.96
C LEU A 97 5.20 -1.55 22.61
N ASN A 98 6.09 -1.74 23.59
CA ASN A 98 6.79 -0.65 24.26
C ASN A 98 7.61 0.20 23.27
N ILE A 99 8.36 -0.44 22.37
CA ILE A 99 9.11 0.25 21.31
C ILE A 99 8.17 0.98 20.35
N PHE A 100 7.05 0.36 19.97
CA PHE A 100 6.08 1.00 19.08
C PHE A 100 5.50 2.27 19.72
N ILE A 101 5.01 2.18 20.97
CA ILE A 101 4.37 3.29 21.68
C ILE A 101 5.37 4.38 22.03
N ASN A 102 6.51 4.03 22.60
CA ASN A 102 7.42 5.02 23.19
C ASN A 102 8.53 5.50 22.24
N LYS A 103 8.74 4.82 21.09
CA LYS A 103 9.74 5.24 20.09
C LYS A 103 9.13 5.55 18.73
N PHE A 104 8.33 4.65 18.16
CA PHE A 104 7.81 4.85 16.80
C PHE A 104 6.72 5.92 16.72
N LEU A 105 5.69 5.87 17.57
CA LEU A 105 4.58 6.84 17.51
C LEU A 105 5.06 8.30 17.70
N PRO A 106 5.95 8.64 18.66
CA PRO A 106 6.46 10.00 18.79
C PRO A 106 7.33 10.43 17.60
N ARG A 107 8.08 9.50 17.01
CA ARG A 107 8.97 9.78 15.88
C ARG A 107 8.24 9.98 14.56
N PHE A 108 7.12 9.28 14.36
CA PHE A 108 6.34 9.25 13.12
C PHE A 108 4.90 9.69 13.36
N PRO A 109 4.64 10.97 13.65
CA PRO A 109 3.28 11.47 13.84
C PRO A 109 2.45 11.28 12.56
N PRO A 110 1.11 11.20 12.65
CA PRO A 110 0.23 11.03 11.50
C PRO A 110 0.19 12.33 10.67
N ILE A 111 1.01 12.38 9.62
CA ILE A 111 1.13 13.58 8.75
C ILE A 111 0.26 13.55 7.51
N PHE A 112 -0.30 12.38 7.16
CA PHE A 112 -1.04 12.20 5.90
C PHE A 112 -2.32 13.05 5.84
N MET A 113 -3.09 13.10 6.93
CA MET A 113 -4.33 13.90 7.04
C MET A 113 -4.10 15.40 6.80
N ASN A 114 -2.95 15.92 7.22
CA ASN A 114 -2.65 17.36 7.15
C ASN A 114 -2.05 17.79 5.79
N GLY A 115 -1.63 16.84 4.95
CA GLY A 115 -0.98 17.11 3.66
C GLY A 115 -1.90 16.97 2.43
N LEU A 116 -3.19 16.71 2.63
CA LEU A 116 -4.21 16.58 1.57
C LEU A 116 -4.99 17.88 1.30
N LYS A 117 -4.42 19.03 1.66
CA LYS A 117 -4.92 20.35 1.25
C LYS A 117 -4.22 20.82 -0.01
#